data_AF-A0A9Q5CAR8-F1
#
_entry.id   AF-A0A9Q5CAR8-F1
#
_cell.length_a   1.000
_cell.length_b   1.000
_cell.length_c   1.000
_cell.angle_alpha   90.00
_cell.angle_beta   90.00
_cell.angle_gamma   90.00
#
_symmetry.space_group_name_H-M   'P 1'
#
loop_
_entity.id
_entity.type
_entity.pdbx_description
1 polymer ?
#
loop_
_entity_poly.entity_id
_entity_poly.type
_entity_poly.pdbx_seq_one_letter_code
_entity_poly.pdbx_strand_id
1 'polypeptide(L)' 'MAESKQTTDFEGSLKRLEALVSEMEKGDLSIEEALKSFEEGISLTRECQKILQSAEQKVVMLTEQSGELVEQPFNESEQT' A
#
# COMPACT_ATOMS: atom_id res chain seq x y z
N MET A 1 16.31 -6.69 11.97
CA MET A 1 15.46 -7.86 11.63
C MET A 1 13.97 -7.53 11.52
N ALA A 2 13.48 -6.41 12.08
CA ALA A 2 12.06 -6.03 11.98
C ALA A 2 11.68 -5.41 10.62
N GLU A 3 12.59 -4.68 9.96
CA GLU A 3 12.31 -4.02 8.67
C GLU A 3 12.08 -5.00 7.50
N SER A 4 12.81 -6.11 7.45
CA SER A 4 12.64 -7.14 6.40
C SER A 4 11.30 -7.87 6.49
N LYS A 5 10.68 -7.88 7.68
CA LYS A 5 9.38 -8.53 7.89
C LYS A 5 8.26 -7.69 7.29
N GLN A 6 8.20 -6.38 7.61
CA GLN A 6 7.20 -5.47 7.04
C GLN A 6 7.25 -5.36 5.51
N THR A 7 8.44 -5.45 4.91
CA THR A 7 8.59 -5.49 3.44
C THR A 7 8.05 -6.80 2.86
N THR A 8 8.34 -7.93 3.50
CA THR A 8 7.78 -9.23 3.12
C THR A 8 6.25 -9.26 3.27
N ASP A 9 5.72 -8.67 4.34
CA ASP A 9 4.27 -8.53 4.57
C ASP A 9 3.62 -7.66 3.48
N PHE A 10 4.23 -6.52 3.10
CA PHE A 10 3.72 -5.66 2.03
C PHE A 10 3.73 -6.36 0.65
N GLU A 11 4.85 -6.95 0.26
CA GLU A 11 4.97 -7.66 -1.01
C GLU A 11 4.00 -8.85 -1.08
N GLY A 12 3.76 -9.52 0.05
CA GLY A 12 2.78 -10.59 0.18
C GLY A 12 1.35 -10.09 -0.05
N SER A 13 0.94 -9.03 0.65
CA SER A 13 -0.41 -8.46 0.54
C SER A 13 -0.65 -7.85 -0.85
N LEU A 14 0.36 -7.24 -1.46
CA LEU A 14 0.29 -6.72 -2.82
C LEU A 14 0.10 -7.85 -3.85
N LYS A 15 0.91 -8.91 -3.79
CA LYS A 15 0.77 -10.08 -4.69
C LYS A 15 -0.60 -10.74 -4.55
N ARG A 16 -1.13 -10.81 -3.33
CA ARG A 16 -2.46 -11.36 -3.08
C ARG A 16 -3.53 -10.50 -3.73
N LEU A 17 -3.41 -9.18 -3.63
CA LEU A 17 -4.33 -8.24 -4.26
C LEU A 17 -4.29 -8.35 -5.79
N GLU A 18 -3.10 -8.44 -6.40
CA GLU A 18 -2.94 -8.63 -7.84
C GLU A 18 -3.59 -9.94 -8.32
N ALA A 19 -3.39 -11.04 -7.59
CA ALA A 19 -4.01 -12.32 -7.90
C ALA A 19 -5.54 -12.25 -7.82
N LEU A 20 -6.06 -11.55 -6.81
CA LEU A 20 -7.49 -11.35 -6.61
C LEU A 20 -8.12 -10.51 -7.71
N VAL A 21 -7.48 -9.40 -8.12
CA VAL A 21 -7.93 -8.58 -9.25
C VAL A 21 -7.93 -9.40 -10.53
N SER A 22 -6.86 -10.16 -10.79
CA SER A 22 -6.77 -11.03 -11.98
C SER A 22 -7.87 -12.10 -11.99
N GLU A 23 -8.30 -12.59 -10.83
CA GLU A 23 -9.42 -13.52 -10.73
C GLU A 23 -10.76 -12.84 -11.00
N MET A 24 -10.97 -11.62 -10.48
CA MET A 24 -12.17 -10.82 -10.74
C MET A 24 -12.30 -10.43 -12.22
N GLU A 25 -11.19 -10.13 -12.89
CA GLU A 25 -11.16 -9.77 -14.31
C GLU A 25 -11.50 -10.95 -15.25
N LYS A 26 -11.30 -12.20 -14.80
CA LYS A 26 -11.68 -13.38 -15.59
C LYS A 26 -13.20 -13.52 -15.75
N GLY A 27 -13.98 -12.94 -14.85
CA GLY A 27 -15.44 -12.89 -14.96
C GLY A 27 -16.18 -14.21 -14.69
N ASP A 28 -15.49 -15.23 -14.19
CA ASP A 28 -16.08 -16.56 -13.85
C ASP A 28 -16.59 -16.64 -12.39
N LEU A 29 -16.62 -15.51 -11.67
CA LEU A 29 -17.05 -15.46 -10.27
C LEU A 29 -18.56 -15.34 -10.16
N SER A 30 -19.17 -16.18 -9.32
CA SER A 30 -20.53 -15.97 -8.81
C SER A 30 -20.61 -14.66 -8.02
N ILE A 31 -21.80 -14.06 -7.92
CA ILE A 31 -22.01 -12.80 -7.17
C ILE A 31 -21.49 -12.89 -5.73
N GLU A 32 -21.75 -14.01 -5.05
CA GLU A 32 -21.28 -14.24 -3.67
C GLU A 32 -19.74 -14.26 -3.58
N GLU A 33 -19.08 -14.87 -4.57
CA GLU A 33 -17.61 -14.93 -4.63
C GLU A 33 -17.03 -13.57 -5.00
N ALA A 34 -17.64 -12.83 -5.94
CA ALA A 34 -17.25 -11.48 -6.29
C ALA A 34 -17.33 -10.52 -5.09
N LEU A 35 -18.36 -10.66 -4.26
CA LEU A 35 -18.49 -9.88 -3.02
C LEU A 35 -17.38 -10.21 -2.02
N LYS A 36 -17.08 -11.49 -1.80
CA LYS A 36 -15.96 -11.90 -0.94
C LYS A 36 -14.62 -11.39 -1.46
N SER A 37 -14.36 -11.53 -2.76
CA SER A 37 -13.14 -11.03 -3.37
C SER A 37 -13.03 -9.52 -3.20
N PHE A 38 -14.13 -8.79 -3.37
CA PHE A 38 -14.15 -7.35 -3.14
C PHE A 38 -13.82 -6.99 -1.68
N GLU A 39 -14.44 -7.65 -0.70
CA GLU A 39 -14.16 -7.43 0.72
C GLU A 39 -12.68 -7.71 1.07
N GLU A 40 -12.13 -8.83 0.57
CA GLU A 40 -10.72 -9.19 0.73
C GLU A 40 -9.81 -8.13 0.08
N GLY A 41 -10.12 -7.68 -1.14
CA GLY A 41 -9.36 -6.65 -1.84
C GLY A 41 -9.32 -5.31 -1.09
N ILE A 42 -10.44 -4.90 -0.47
CA ILE A 42 -10.49 -3.71 0.38
C ILE A 42 -9.60 -3.88 1.62
N SER A 43 -9.63 -5.06 2.25
CA SER A 43 -8.80 -5.36 3.42
C SER A 43 -7.31 -5.29 3.07
N LEU A 44 -6.90 -5.95 1.99
CA LEU A 44 -5.51 -5.94 1.50
C LEU A 44 -5.03 -4.53 1.15
N THR A 45 -5.87 -3.74 0.50
CA THR A 45 -5.53 -2.34 0.16
C THR A 45 -5.28 -1.51 1.41
N ARG A 46 -6.13 -1.65 2.44
CA ARG A 46 -5.95 -0.94 3.72
C ARG A 46 -4.68 -1.36 4.44
N GLU A 47 -4.34 -2.64 4.40
CA GLU A 47 -3.10 -3.15 4.99
C GLU A 47 -1.87 -2.57 4.31
N CYS A 48 -1.84 -2.59 2.97
CA CYS A 48 -0.77 -1.97 2.18
C CYS A 48 -0.59 -0.49 2.52
N GLN A 49 -1.69 0.28 2.59
CA GLN A 49 -1.67 1.69 2.97
C GLN A 49 -1.09 1.90 4.38
N LYS A 50 -1.46 1.06 5.34
CA LYS A 50 -0.93 1.14 6.71
C LYS A 50 0.57 0.88 6.78
N ILE A 51 1.05 -0.09 6.00
CA ILE A 51 2.48 -0.39 5.93
C ILE A 51 3.25 0.79 5.32
N LEU A 52 2.75 1.35 4.21
CA LEU A 52 3.35 2.52 3.57
C LEU A 52 3.36 3.74 4.48
N GLN A 53 2.26 4.03 5.18
CA GLN A 53 2.19 5.13 6.14
C GLN A 53 3.22 4.96 7.27
N SER A 54 3.37 3.73 7.79
CA SER A 54 4.37 3.44 8.82
C SER A 54 5.80 3.60 8.30
N ALA A 55 6.06 3.26 7.03
CA ALA A 55 7.36 3.46 6.39
C ALA A 55 7.64 4.96 6.19
N GLU A 56 6.68 5.73 5.69
CA GLU A 56 6.77 7.18 5.52
C GLU A 56 7.09 7.88 6.85
N GLN A 57 6.36 7.56 7.92
CA GLN A 57 6.62 8.12 9.25
C GLN A 57 8.04 7.82 9.76
N LYS A 58 8.57 6.62 9.48
CA LYS A 58 9.97 6.29 9.84
C LYS A 58 10.97 7.11 9.04
N VAL A 59 10.73 7.33 7.74
CA VAL A 59 11.58 8.18 6.90
C VAL A 59 11.60 9.60 7.45
N VAL A 60 10.43 10.18 7.74
CA VAL A 60 10.32 11.53 8.33
C VAL A 60 11.14 11.63 9.63
N MET A 61 10.95 10.69 10.56
CA MET A 61 11.68 10.68 11.84
C MET A 61 13.20 10.58 11.66
N LEU A 62 13.68 9.78 10.70
CA LEU A 62 15.11 9.63 10.42
C LEU A 62 15.72 10.89 9.78
N THR A 63 14.96 11.55 8.91
CA THR A 63 15.35 12.84 8.30
C THR A 63 15.39 13.94 9.35
N GLU A 64 14.41 14.01 10.26
CA GLU A 64 14.40 14.96 11.39
C GLU A 64 15.60 14.76 12.33
N GLN A 65 16.01 13.51 12.58
CA GLN A 65 17.16 13.19 13.42
C GLN A 65 18.52 13.52 12.77
N SER A 66 18.60 13.56 11.44
CA SER A 66 19.84 13.85 10.70
C SER A 66 20.10 15.34 10.45
N GLY A 67 19.19 16.23 10.87
CA GLY A 67 19.42 17.68 10.89
C GLY A 67 19.33 18.41 9.54
N GLU A 68 18.99 17.72 8.44
CA GLU A 68 18.69 18.35 7.16
C GLU A 68 17.17 18.32 6.90
N LEU A 69 16.51 19.42 7.27
CA LEU A 69 15.12 19.68 6.93
C LEU A 69 15.06 20.44 5.60
N VAL A 70 14.65 19.75 4.54
CA VAL A 70 14.03 20.43 3.39
C VAL A 70 12.74 19.70 3.05
N GLU A 71 11.68 20.02 3.80
CA GLU A 71 10.32 19.74 3.35
C GLU A 71 10.01 20.75 2.24
N GLN A 72 10.04 20.30 0.98
CA GLN A 72 9.42 21.09 -0.09
C GLN A 72 7.93 20.74 -0.13
N PRO A 73 7.03 21.74 -0.10
CA PRO A 73 5.64 21.50 -0.38
C PRO A 73 5.52 20.86 -1.77
N PHE A 74 4.73 19.80 -1.89
CA PHE A 74 4.34 19.28 -3.19
C PHE A 74 3.50 20.34 -3.87
N ASN A 75 4.14 21.17 -4.68
CA ASN A 75 3.47 22.26 -5.37
C ASN A 75 2.73 21.68 -6.58
N GLU A 76 1.44 21.40 -6.46
CA GLU A 76 0.54 21.09 -7.60
C GLU A 76 0.31 22.30 -8.54
N SER A 77 1.25 23.25 -8.61
CA SER A 77 1.15 24.42 -9.47
C SER A 77 2.39 24.63 -10.34
N GLU A 78 2.63 23.70 -11.27
CA GLU A 78 3.45 23.95 -12.47
C GLU A 78 2.93 23.23 -13.73
N GLN A 79 1.60 23.12 -13.90
CA GLN A 79 1.02 22.92 -15.23
C GLN A 79 -0.23 23.79 -15.43
N THR A 80 -0.02 25.08 -15.72
CA THR A 80 -0.61 25.81 -16.85
C THR A 80 0.08 27.18 -16.97
#